data_AF-A0A538CTK3-F1
#
_entry.id   AF-A0A538CTK3-F1
#
_cell.length_a   1.000
_cell.length_b   1.000
_cell.length_c   1.000
_cell.angle_alpha   90.00
_cell.angle_beta   90.00
_cell.angle_gamma   90.00
#
_symmetry.space_group_name_H-M   'P 1'
#
loop_
_entity.id
_entity.type
_entity.pdbx_description
1 polymer ?
#
loop_
_entity_poly.entity_id
_entity_poly.type
_entity_poly.pdbx_seq_one_letter_code
_entity_poly.pdbx_strand_id
1 'polypeptide(L)'
;MVRHLDSAQPSQARKGLMRDRGLPCCRVRVVAARRQIPLRGGDLPSRSADRTRAGRAPAGDSAASEEASIRIRWYGQSAFLINGERAVFIDPFGALEGLTERGLQFDYPAIEGVEADLLLVTHEHSDHNGVEVVGGSPQILRSAAGTFDSPIGEVVAVASEHDDAAGTKRGPNTIFCFSLDGLRLCHFGDFGQAELRGEQEKAIGEVDVLILPVGGGPTVGGEPAAAIVRALRPRLVVPMHYRTDAVNFLDPPDEFLDALGARVERVGENELEAEQFLGTADDPIVALLAPRYRSSRLCPAESATSSAIHARTAAATASRSALRP
;
A
#
# COMPACT_ATOMS: atom_id res chain seq x y z
N MET A 1 -22.51 -2.66 -78.62
CA MET A 1 -23.52 -3.74 -78.64
C MET A 1 -23.46 -4.46 -77.31
N VAL A 2 -24.56 -4.39 -76.57
CA VAL A 2 -24.79 -4.91 -75.22
C VAL A 2 -24.66 -6.43 -75.20
N ARG A 3 -23.99 -7.01 -74.19
CA ARG A 3 -24.45 -8.24 -73.51
C ARG A 3 -24.10 -8.20 -72.02
N HIS A 4 -25.01 -8.81 -71.27
CA HIS A 4 -25.39 -8.61 -69.88
C HIS A 4 -24.85 -9.74 -68.97
N LEU A 5 -24.84 -9.47 -67.66
CA LEU A 5 -24.96 -10.40 -66.50
C LEU A 5 -23.71 -11.25 -66.17
N ASP A 6 -23.33 -11.55 -64.92
CA ASP A 6 -24.03 -11.46 -63.64
C ASP A 6 -23.02 -11.39 -62.46
N SER A 7 -23.45 -10.72 -61.40
CA SER A 7 -22.77 -10.61 -60.10
C SER A 7 -23.14 -11.76 -59.17
N ALA A 8 -22.16 -12.40 -58.53
CA ALA A 8 -22.40 -13.41 -57.49
C ALA A 8 -21.92 -12.90 -56.12
N GLN A 9 -22.87 -12.81 -55.19
CA GLN A 9 -22.69 -12.50 -53.76
C GLN A 9 -22.26 -13.74 -52.95
N PRO A 10 -21.66 -13.55 -51.75
CA PRO A 10 -21.26 -14.64 -50.86
C PRO A 10 -22.43 -15.22 -50.03
N SER A 11 -22.21 -16.46 -49.60
CA SER A 11 -23.11 -17.44 -48.99
C SER A 11 -23.84 -17.02 -47.71
N GLN A 12 -25.13 -17.34 -47.64
CA GLN A 12 -25.99 -17.27 -46.46
C GLN A 12 -25.71 -18.40 -45.47
N ALA A 13 -25.49 -18.05 -44.20
CA ALA A 13 -25.52 -18.97 -43.06
C ALA A 13 -26.96 -19.10 -42.51
N ARG A 14 -27.34 -20.33 -42.19
CA ARG A 14 -28.69 -20.75 -41.78
C ARG A 14 -29.08 -20.26 -40.39
N LYS A 15 -30.30 -19.72 -40.26
CA LYS A 15 -30.98 -19.41 -38.99
C LYS A 15 -31.38 -20.70 -38.27
N GLY A 16 -30.83 -20.93 -37.08
CA GLY A 16 -31.31 -21.91 -36.11
C GLY A 16 -32.16 -21.22 -35.04
N LEU A 17 -33.47 -21.47 -35.07
CA LEU A 17 -34.43 -21.06 -34.05
C LEU A 17 -34.46 -22.15 -32.96
N MET A 18 -34.02 -21.84 -31.75
CA MET A 18 -34.29 -22.66 -30.56
C MET A 18 -34.87 -21.81 -29.44
N ARG A 19 -35.79 -22.47 -28.73
CA ARG A 19 -36.89 -21.91 -27.95
C ARG A 19 -36.43 -21.48 -26.57
N ASP A 20 -36.89 -20.30 -26.20
CA ASP A 20 -36.89 -19.73 -24.86
C ASP A 20 -37.60 -20.68 -23.87
N ARG A 21 -36.87 -21.14 -22.85
CA ARG A 21 -37.43 -21.83 -21.67
C ARG A 21 -37.02 -21.00 -20.46
N GLY A 22 -38.02 -20.34 -19.88
CA GLY A 22 -37.85 -19.47 -18.75
C GLY A 22 -37.69 -20.17 -17.39
N LEU A 23 -37.36 -19.27 -16.44
CA LEU A 23 -37.49 -19.29 -14.98
C LEU A 23 -36.31 -19.84 -14.15
N PRO A 24 -36.05 -19.31 -12.92
CA PRO A 24 -36.71 -18.19 -12.24
C PRO A 24 -35.78 -17.04 -11.82
N CYS A 25 -36.31 -15.82 -11.91
CA CYS A 25 -35.80 -14.63 -11.25
C CYS A 25 -35.95 -14.78 -9.73
N CYS A 26 -34.83 -14.94 -9.02
CA CYS A 26 -34.78 -14.81 -7.57
C CYS A 26 -34.95 -13.34 -7.18
N ARG A 27 -36.19 -12.96 -6.87
CA ARG A 27 -36.54 -11.71 -6.20
C ARG A 27 -35.83 -11.63 -4.84
N VAL A 28 -34.80 -10.80 -4.73
CA VAL A 28 -34.31 -10.34 -3.44
C VAL A 28 -35.31 -9.30 -2.91
N ARG A 29 -35.96 -9.65 -1.79
CA ARG A 29 -36.82 -8.72 -1.03
C ARG A 29 -35.92 -7.69 -0.35
N VAL A 30 -35.95 -6.44 -0.81
CA VAL A 30 -35.49 -5.29 -0.01
C VAL A 30 -36.52 -5.07 1.10
N VAL A 31 -36.15 -5.40 2.34
CA VAL A 31 -36.93 -5.01 3.52
C VAL A 31 -36.56 -3.57 3.85
N ALA A 32 -37.35 -2.62 3.34
CA ALA A 32 -37.28 -1.22 3.76
C ALA A 32 -37.86 -1.10 5.17
N ALA A 33 -36.99 -1.05 6.19
CA ALA A 33 -37.40 -0.69 7.54
C ALA A 33 -37.65 0.83 7.61
N ARG A 34 -38.89 1.25 7.32
CA ARG A 34 -39.38 2.60 7.64
C ARG A 34 -39.54 2.72 9.16
N ARG A 35 -38.56 3.31 9.86
CA ARG A 35 -38.79 3.83 11.21
C ARG A 35 -39.34 5.25 11.10
N GLN A 36 -40.62 5.39 11.46
CA GLN A 36 -41.28 6.67 11.70
C GLN A 36 -40.65 7.32 12.94
N ILE A 37 -40.06 8.49 12.77
CA ILE A 37 -39.63 9.37 13.87
C ILE A 37 -40.82 10.31 14.16
N PRO A 38 -41.41 10.29 15.37
CA PRO A 38 -42.45 11.25 15.72
C PRO A 38 -41.85 12.62 16.00
N LEU A 39 -42.24 13.61 15.21
CA LEU A 39 -42.01 15.03 15.47
C LEU A 39 -42.89 15.44 16.67
N ARG A 40 -42.25 15.78 17.80
CA ARG A 40 -42.89 16.56 18.87
C ARG A 40 -42.31 17.95 18.88
N GLY A 41 -43.15 18.91 18.51
CA GLY A 41 -42.95 20.32 18.82
C GLY A 41 -43.15 20.57 20.31
N GLY A 42 -42.37 21.49 20.85
CA GLY A 42 -42.46 21.98 22.22
C GLY A 42 -41.56 23.18 22.38
N ASP A 43 -42.17 24.29 22.77
CA ASP A 43 -41.65 25.65 22.79
C ASP A 43 -40.36 25.86 23.62
N LEU A 44 -39.54 26.78 23.13
CA LEU A 44 -38.45 27.42 23.87
C LEU A 44 -38.98 28.64 24.64
N PRO A 45 -38.56 28.82 25.89
CA PRO A 45 -38.36 30.16 26.44
C PRO A 45 -36.87 30.43 26.69
N SER A 46 -36.45 31.60 26.22
CA SER A 46 -35.17 32.23 26.45
C SER A 46 -35.10 32.90 27.84
N ARG A 47 -33.89 32.88 28.44
CA ARG A 47 -33.23 33.92 29.28
C ARG A 47 -32.02 33.27 29.98
N SER A 48 -30.79 33.63 29.62
CA SER A 48 -30.03 34.79 30.11
C SER A 48 -29.38 34.56 31.49
N ALA A 49 -28.07 34.28 31.42
CA ALA A 49 -26.97 34.66 32.33
C ALA A 49 -27.05 34.35 33.83
N ASP A 50 -26.12 33.55 34.32
CA ASP A 50 -25.20 34.02 35.37
C ASP A 50 -23.83 33.31 35.29
N ARG A 51 -22.78 34.09 35.50
CA ARG A 51 -21.38 33.68 35.53
C ARG A 51 -20.97 33.34 36.96
N THR A 52 -19.80 32.71 37.07
CA THR A 52 -18.97 32.49 38.27
C THR A 52 -19.17 31.15 38.99
N ARG A 53 -18.24 30.21 38.75
CA ARG A 53 -17.28 29.80 39.80
C ARG A 53 -16.11 29.03 39.19
N ALA A 54 -14.91 29.54 39.43
CA ALA A 54 -13.66 28.85 39.18
C ALA A 54 -13.57 27.62 40.09
N GLY A 55 -13.32 26.46 39.48
CA GLY A 55 -13.08 25.18 40.14
C GLY A 55 -11.83 24.55 39.54
N ARG A 56 -10.82 24.41 40.39
CA ARG A 56 -9.45 23.94 40.18
C ARG A 56 -9.41 22.58 39.48
N ALA A 57 -8.70 22.48 38.35
CA ALA A 57 -8.37 21.22 37.71
C ALA A 57 -7.42 20.40 38.61
N PRO A 58 -7.63 19.08 38.80
CA PRO A 58 -6.59 18.22 39.35
C PRO A 58 -5.50 18.02 38.30
N ALA A 59 -4.26 18.23 38.71
CA ALA A 59 -3.09 17.82 37.95
C ALA A 59 -3.11 16.29 37.83
N GLY A 60 -3.38 15.79 36.63
CA GLY A 60 -3.17 14.39 36.28
C GLY A 60 -1.75 14.22 35.77
N ASP A 61 -1.07 13.21 36.29
CA ASP A 61 0.24 12.74 35.86
C ASP A 61 0.32 12.72 34.33
N SER A 62 1.20 13.55 33.75
CA SER A 62 1.73 13.27 32.43
C SER A 62 2.75 12.13 32.60
N ALA A 63 2.24 10.90 32.69
CA ALA A 63 3.00 9.79 32.14
C ALA A 63 3.30 10.22 30.69
N ALA A 64 4.57 10.50 30.40
CA ALA A 64 5.01 10.65 29.04
C ALA A 64 4.52 9.41 28.30
N SER A 65 3.56 9.58 27.41
CA SER A 65 3.28 8.57 26.41
C SER A 65 4.63 8.32 25.72
N GLU A 66 5.15 7.09 25.82
CA GLU A 66 6.03 6.59 24.77
C GLU A 66 5.31 6.99 23.47
N GLU A 67 5.89 7.89 22.67
CA GLU A 67 5.24 8.24 21.40
C GLU A 67 5.10 6.93 20.64
N ALA A 68 3.86 6.50 20.46
CA ALA A 68 3.55 5.28 19.74
C ALA A 68 4.13 5.45 18.33
N SER A 69 5.13 4.64 18.00
CA SER A 69 5.80 4.68 16.70
C SER A 69 5.21 3.61 15.79
N ILE A 70 5.00 3.97 14.53
CA ILE A 70 4.48 3.03 13.54
C ILE A 70 5.63 2.45 12.74
N ARG A 71 5.79 1.13 12.82
CA ARG A 71 6.70 0.40 11.96
C ARG A 71 6.01 -0.06 10.69
N ILE A 72 6.57 0.30 9.54
CA ILE A 72 6.10 -0.13 8.22
C ILE A 72 7.10 -1.13 7.67
N ARG A 73 6.69 -2.38 7.47
CA ARG A 73 7.49 -3.44 6.87
C ARG A 73 6.91 -3.86 5.53
N TRP A 74 7.76 -3.85 4.50
CA TRP A 74 7.44 -4.32 3.16
C TRP A 74 7.87 -5.77 2.97
N TYR A 75 6.96 -6.61 2.48
CA TYR A 75 7.23 -8.01 2.12
C TYR A 75 7.50 -8.20 0.63
N GLY A 76 7.36 -7.13 -0.16
CA GLY A 76 7.44 -7.16 -1.61
C GLY A 76 6.09 -6.85 -2.25
N GLN A 77 6.12 -6.49 -3.54
CA GLN A 77 4.94 -6.12 -4.32
C GLN A 77 4.10 -5.06 -3.58
N SER A 78 2.86 -5.37 -3.22
CA SER A 78 1.95 -4.50 -2.46
C SER A 78 1.72 -5.00 -1.02
N ALA A 79 2.50 -5.98 -0.56
CA ALA A 79 2.33 -6.60 0.75
C ALA A 79 3.05 -5.81 1.86
N PHE A 80 2.28 -5.28 2.80
CA PHE A 80 2.80 -4.50 3.93
C PHE A 80 2.23 -4.98 5.27
N LEU A 81 3.10 -5.03 6.28
CA LEU A 81 2.69 -5.09 7.69
C LEU A 81 2.96 -3.73 8.32
N ILE A 82 1.94 -3.15 8.91
CA ILE A 82 2.00 -1.88 9.61
C ILE A 82 1.72 -2.18 11.09
N ASN A 83 2.73 -2.01 11.94
CA ASN A 83 2.68 -2.31 13.36
C ASN A 83 2.69 -1.02 14.19
N GLY A 84 1.69 -0.90 15.04
CA GLY A 84 1.61 0.07 16.14
C GLY A 84 1.08 -0.62 17.40
N GLU A 85 0.13 0.00 18.11
CA GLU A 85 -0.66 -0.65 19.17
C GLU A 85 -1.47 -1.87 18.66
N ARG A 86 -1.75 -1.88 17.36
CA ARG A 86 -2.40 -2.94 16.60
C ARG A 86 -1.64 -3.22 15.31
N ALA A 87 -1.83 -4.41 14.77
CA ALA A 87 -1.19 -4.86 13.53
C ALA A 87 -2.19 -4.87 12.37
N VAL A 88 -1.83 -4.19 11.28
CA VAL A 88 -2.58 -4.21 10.02
C VAL A 88 -1.72 -4.85 8.95
N PHE A 89 -2.22 -5.91 8.31
CA PHE A 89 -1.60 -6.46 7.12
C PHE A 89 -2.41 -6.08 5.89
N ILE A 90 -1.73 -5.70 4.80
CA ILE A 90 -2.37 -5.32 3.53
C ILE A 90 -1.78 -6.17 2.42
N ASP A 91 -2.66 -6.69 1.55
CA ASP A 91 -2.34 -7.41 0.30
C ASP A 91 -1.29 -8.52 0.42
N PRO A 92 -1.47 -9.53 1.31
CA PRO A 92 -0.58 -10.68 1.33
C PRO A 92 -0.68 -11.46 0.02
N PHE A 93 0.44 -12.03 -0.42
CA PHE A 93 0.47 -12.96 -1.55
C PHE A 93 0.89 -14.36 -1.09
N GLY A 94 0.32 -15.36 -1.76
CA GLY A 94 0.71 -16.75 -1.63
C GLY A 94 1.80 -17.16 -2.62
N ALA A 95 1.93 -18.47 -2.86
CA ALA A 95 2.82 -18.98 -3.90
C ALA A 95 2.24 -18.68 -5.30
N LEU A 96 3.00 -17.98 -6.15
CA LEU A 96 2.60 -17.60 -7.51
C LEU A 96 3.22 -18.51 -8.57
N GLU A 97 2.99 -19.82 -8.43
CA GLU A 97 3.68 -20.86 -9.20
C GLU A 97 3.46 -20.78 -10.73
N GLY A 98 2.43 -20.06 -11.21
CA GLY A 98 2.12 -19.89 -12.63
C GLY A 98 2.80 -18.70 -13.33
N LEU A 99 3.54 -17.85 -12.61
CA LEU A 99 4.19 -16.69 -13.22
C LEU A 99 5.43 -17.07 -14.04
N THR A 100 6.22 -18.02 -13.54
CA THR A 100 7.45 -18.49 -14.22
C THR A 100 7.14 -19.13 -15.57
N GLU A 101 6.03 -19.86 -15.70
CA GLU A 101 5.59 -20.45 -16.98
C GLU A 101 5.29 -19.39 -18.05
N ARG A 102 4.94 -18.17 -17.62
CA ARG A 102 4.68 -17.01 -18.47
C ARG A 102 5.93 -16.14 -18.69
N GLY A 103 7.09 -16.56 -18.18
CA GLY A 103 8.35 -15.80 -18.24
C GLY A 103 8.40 -14.61 -17.27
N LEU A 104 7.45 -14.54 -16.33
CA LEU A 104 7.38 -13.48 -15.33
C LEU A 104 8.15 -13.90 -14.08
N GLN A 105 9.05 -13.05 -13.62
CA GLN A 105 9.83 -13.30 -12.40
C GLN A 105 9.06 -12.76 -11.19
N PHE A 106 8.92 -13.58 -10.14
CA PHE A 106 8.36 -13.20 -8.86
C PHE A 106 9.06 -14.00 -7.76
N ASP A 107 10.18 -13.47 -7.28
CA ASP A 107 11.10 -14.18 -6.35
C ASP A 107 11.09 -13.58 -4.94
N TYR A 108 9.97 -12.95 -4.54
CA TYR A 108 9.82 -12.50 -3.16
C TYR A 108 9.81 -13.71 -2.21
N PRO A 109 10.42 -13.61 -1.01
CA PRO A 109 10.30 -14.65 -0.01
C PRO A 109 8.84 -14.90 0.38
N ALA A 110 8.52 -16.14 0.73
CA ALA A 110 7.24 -16.46 1.36
C ALA A 110 7.00 -15.60 2.61
N ILE A 111 5.77 -15.14 2.78
CA ILE A 111 5.31 -14.46 3.98
C ILE A 111 5.07 -15.53 5.05
N GLU A 112 5.84 -15.49 6.14
CA GLU A 112 5.83 -16.51 7.18
C GLU A 112 5.88 -15.86 8.57
N GLY A 113 5.19 -16.46 9.55
CA GLY A 113 5.27 -16.05 10.95
C GLY A 113 4.70 -14.67 11.23
N VAL A 114 3.71 -14.22 10.45
CA VAL A 114 3.06 -12.93 10.62
C VAL A 114 1.66 -13.11 11.18
N GLU A 115 1.28 -12.26 12.13
CA GLU A 115 -0.06 -12.15 12.67
C GLU A 115 -0.54 -10.70 12.53
N ALA A 116 -1.86 -10.52 12.41
CA ALA A 116 -2.49 -9.21 12.34
C ALA A 116 -3.83 -9.17 13.07
N ASP A 117 -4.25 -7.98 13.49
CA ASP A 117 -5.60 -7.72 14.02
C ASP A 117 -6.58 -7.40 12.88
N LEU A 118 -6.10 -6.73 11.84
CA LEU A 118 -6.85 -6.35 10.64
C LEU A 118 -6.08 -6.79 9.38
N LEU A 119 -6.79 -7.42 8.46
CA LEU A 119 -6.28 -7.80 7.16
C LEU A 119 -7.08 -7.12 6.05
N LEU A 120 -6.39 -6.36 5.21
CA LEU A 120 -6.96 -5.62 4.09
C LEU A 120 -6.53 -6.25 2.77
N VAL A 121 -7.49 -6.49 1.87
CA VAL A 121 -7.25 -6.98 0.51
C VAL A 121 -7.88 -6.01 -0.47
N THR A 122 -7.05 -5.32 -1.25
CA THR A 122 -7.46 -4.25 -2.15
C THR A 122 -8.28 -4.78 -3.32
N HIS A 123 -7.91 -5.96 -3.84
CA HIS A 123 -8.63 -6.67 -4.89
C HIS A 123 -8.24 -8.15 -4.96
N GLU A 124 -8.95 -8.94 -5.79
CA GLU A 124 -8.87 -10.40 -5.79
C GLU A 124 -7.82 -10.99 -6.77
N HIS A 125 -6.82 -10.21 -7.18
CA HIS A 125 -5.70 -10.77 -7.95
C HIS A 125 -4.78 -11.61 -7.06
N SER A 126 -4.13 -12.59 -7.67
CA SER A 126 -3.37 -13.64 -6.95
C SER A 126 -2.21 -13.09 -6.13
N ASP A 127 -1.63 -11.97 -6.54
CA ASP A 127 -0.54 -11.28 -5.86
C ASP A 127 -1.01 -10.32 -4.74
N HIS A 128 -2.30 -10.34 -4.38
CA HIS A 128 -2.89 -9.50 -3.33
C HIS A 128 -3.78 -10.24 -2.33
N ASN A 129 -4.21 -11.47 -2.62
CA ASN A 129 -5.28 -12.13 -1.87
C ASN A 129 -4.90 -13.42 -1.13
N GLY A 130 -3.61 -13.66 -0.88
CA GLY A 130 -3.06 -14.80 -0.14
C GLY A 130 -3.32 -14.71 1.36
N VAL A 131 -4.58 -14.55 1.78
CA VAL A 131 -4.99 -14.30 3.17
C VAL A 131 -4.59 -15.40 4.15
N GLU A 132 -4.38 -16.62 3.65
CA GLU A 132 -4.02 -17.81 4.43
C GLU A 132 -2.62 -17.77 5.03
N VAL A 133 -1.75 -16.88 4.54
CA VAL A 133 -0.37 -16.73 5.05
C VAL A 133 -0.30 -15.88 6.32
N VAL A 134 -1.41 -15.22 6.70
CA VAL A 134 -1.50 -14.33 7.86
C VAL A 134 -2.25 -15.02 9.00
N GLY A 135 -1.59 -15.15 10.16
CA GLY A 135 -2.15 -15.69 11.40
C GLY A 135 -2.89 -14.65 12.25
N GLY A 136 -3.22 -14.99 13.50
CA GLY A 136 -3.84 -14.06 14.47
C GLY A 136 -5.37 -13.97 14.41
N SER A 137 -6.03 -14.63 13.45
CA SER A 137 -7.48 -14.53 13.21
C SER A 137 -7.98 -13.07 13.00
N PRO A 138 -7.38 -12.32 12.05
CA PRO A 138 -7.70 -10.92 11.82
C PRO A 138 -9.17 -10.75 11.39
N GLN A 139 -9.74 -9.58 11.69
CA GLN A 139 -10.89 -9.13 10.91
C GLN A 139 -10.43 -8.87 9.47
N ILE A 140 -11.18 -9.38 8.47
CA ILE A 140 -10.79 -9.25 7.06
C ILE A 140 -11.76 -8.29 6.34
N LEU A 141 -11.21 -7.25 5.71
CA LEU A 141 -11.92 -6.40 4.75
C LEU A 141 -11.31 -6.62 3.37
N ARG A 142 -12.12 -7.01 2.39
CA ARG A 142 -11.63 -7.37 1.06
C ARG A 142 -12.53 -6.85 -0.04
N SER A 143 -11.93 -6.25 -1.07
CA SER A 143 -12.61 -5.78 -2.28
C SER A 143 -13.88 -4.98 -1.98
N ALA A 144 -13.81 -4.10 -0.98
CA ALA A 144 -14.95 -3.40 -0.40
C ALA A 144 -14.92 -1.90 -0.72
N ALA A 145 -16.08 -1.25 -0.60
CA ALA A 145 -16.20 0.20 -0.68
C ALA A 145 -17.18 0.71 0.37
N GLY A 146 -16.84 1.84 0.99
CA GLY A 146 -17.59 2.43 2.11
C GLY A 146 -16.73 2.56 3.37
N THR A 147 -17.40 2.82 4.49
CA THR A 147 -16.76 3.00 5.80
C THR A 147 -17.08 1.80 6.68
N PHE A 148 -16.07 1.25 7.36
CA PHE A 148 -16.18 0.03 8.14
C PHE A 148 -15.57 0.20 9.53
N ASP A 149 -16.25 -0.33 10.54
CA ASP A 149 -15.66 -0.51 11.87
C ASP A 149 -14.66 -1.66 11.85
N SER A 150 -13.55 -1.50 12.57
CA SER A 150 -12.49 -2.50 12.66
C SER A 150 -11.80 -2.48 14.04
N PRO A 151 -10.89 -3.43 14.34
CA PRO A 151 -10.15 -3.44 15.59
C PRO A 151 -9.21 -2.24 15.79
N ILE A 152 -8.94 -1.47 14.74
CA ILE A 152 -8.15 -0.23 14.78
C ILE A 152 -9.01 1.05 14.71
N GLY A 153 -10.33 0.90 14.78
CA GLY A 153 -11.28 1.99 14.54
C GLY A 153 -11.79 2.01 13.09
N GLU A 154 -12.07 3.21 12.59
CA GLU A 154 -12.69 3.39 11.26
C GLU A 154 -11.70 3.13 10.13
N VAL A 155 -12.13 2.33 9.14
CA VAL A 155 -11.44 2.15 7.86
C VAL A 155 -12.32 2.69 6.74
N VAL A 156 -11.77 3.59 5.94
CA VAL A 156 -12.40 4.12 4.72
C VAL A 156 -11.87 3.34 3.52
N ALA A 157 -12.75 2.62 2.84
CA ALA A 157 -12.47 1.88 1.62
C ALA A 157 -13.05 2.63 0.41
N VAL A 158 -12.19 3.23 -0.40
CA VAL A 158 -12.58 4.06 -1.54
C VAL A 158 -12.53 3.22 -2.82
N ALA A 159 -13.64 3.18 -3.55
CA ALA A 159 -13.73 2.49 -4.83
C ALA A 159 -12.83 3.16 -5.88
N SER A 160 -12.05 2.35 -6.56
CA SER A 160 -11.17 2.74 -7.66
C SER A 160 -11.06 1.61 -8.67
N GLU A 161 -10.22 1.78 -9.69
CA GLU A 161 -10.06 0.84 -10.78
C GLU A 161 -8.58 0.58 -11.02
N HIS A 162 -8.29 -0.65 -11.45
CA HIS A 162 -6.93 -1.10 -11.76
C HIS A 162 -6.52 -0.78 -13.21
N ASP A 163 -7.30 0.02 -13.92
CA ASP A 163 -6.96 0.46 -15.28
C ASP A 163 -7.55 1.82 -15.60
N ASP A 164 -7.06 2.38 -16.71
CA ASP A 164 -7.50 3.64 -17.32
C ASP A 164 -8.82 3.53 -18.11
N ALA A 165 -9.45 2.34 -18.08
CA ALA A 165 -10.62 1.98 -18.87
C ALA A 165 -11.78 1.56 -17.97
N ALA A 166 -11.93 2.25 -16.82
CA ALA A 166 -13.01 2.04 -15.85
C ALA A 166 -13.13 0.59 -15.35
N GLY A 167 -12.00 -0.09 -15.16
CA GLY A 167 -11.93 -1.46 -14.65
C GLY A 167 -12.31 -2.53 -15.68
N THR A 168 -12.52 -2.16 -16.96
CA THR A 168 -12.95 -3.12 -17.98
C THR A 168 -11.84 -4.06 -18.45
N LYS A 169 -10.57 -3.74 -18.18
CA LYS A 169 -9.42 -4.56 -18.55
C LYS A 169 -8.91 -5.40 -17.37
N ARG A 170 -8.92 -4.83 -16.16
CA ARG A 170 -8.25 -5.37 -14.96
C ARG A 170 -9.13 -5.41 -13.71
N GLY A 171 -10.33 -4.84 -13.77
CA GLY A 171 -11.30 -4.92 -12.69
C GLY A 171 -11.19 -3.80 -11.63
N PRO A 172 -11.91 -3.97 -10.52
CA PRO A 172 -11.95 -2.99 -9.44
C PRO A 172 -10.66 -3.03 -8.61
N ASN A 173 -10.38 -1.90 -7.96
CA ASN A 173 -9.36 -1.75 -6.93
C ASN A 173 -9.95 -0.99 -5.74
N THR A 174 -9.55 -1.33 -4.52
CA THR A 174 -9.92 -0.58 -3.32
C THR A 174 -8.73 0.18 -2.77
N ILE A 175 -8.86 1.48 -2.60
CA ILE A 175 -7.92 2.29 -1.81
C ILE A 175 -8.37 2.20 -0.36
N PHE A 176 -7.49 1.81 0.56
CA PHE A 176 -7.79 1.79 1.99
C PHE A 176 -7.09 2.95 2.70
N CYS A 177 -7.86 3.79 3.39
CA CYS A 177 -7.31 4.77 4.30
C CYS A 177 -7.80 4.53 5.75
N PHE A 178 -6.90 4.62 6.71
CA PHE A 178 -7.18 4.41 8.13
C PHE A 178 -6.20 5.20 9.00
N SER A 179 -6.54 5.39 10.26
CA SER A 179 -5.64 5.97 11.26
C SER A 179 -5.13 4.89 12.19
N LEU A 180 -3.83 4.93 12.47
CA LEU A 180 -3.17 4.10 13.45
C LEU A 180 -2.20 5.01 14.21
N ASP A 181 -2.19 4.95 15.54
CA ASP A 181 -1.24 5.63 16.41
C ASP A 181 -0.98 7.11 16.06
N GLY A 182 -2.03 7.82 15.65
CA GLY A 182 -1.98 9.25 15.33
C GLY A 182 -1.55 9.60 13.91
N LEU A 183 -1.14 8.65 13.07
CA LEU A 183 -0.87 8.86 11.65
C LEU A 183 -2.03 8.33 10.79
N ARG A 184 -2.36 9.07 9.73
CA ARG A 184 -3.30 8.63 8.71
C ARG A 184 -2.56 8.00 7.53
N LEU A 185 -2.77 6.70 7.34
CA LEU A 185 -2.16 5.93 6.26
C LEU A 185 -3.17 5.72 5.14
N CYS A 186 -2.70 5.76 3.90
CA CYS A 186 -3.52 5.36 2.77
C CYS A 186 -2.76 4.48 1.77
N HIS A 187 -3.31 3.30 1.50
CA HIS A 187 -2.76 2.28 0.63
C HIS A 187 -3.57 2.21 -0.66
N PHE A 188 -2.91 2.42 -1.79
CA PHE A 188 -3.58 2.58 -3.08
C PHE A 188 -3.88 1.29 -3.81
N GLY A 189 -3.41 0.14 -3.30
CA GLY A 189 -3.48 -1.12 -4.03
C GLY A 189 -2.86 -0.95 -5.42
N ASP A 190 -3.53 -1.47 -6.42
CA ASP A 190 -3.08 -1.42 -7.81
C ASP A 190 -3.81 -0.32 -8.61
N PHE A 191 -3.86 0.88 -8.03
CA PHE A 191 -4.48 2.03 -8.68
C PHE A 191 -3.97 2.23 -10.12
N GLY A 192 -4.88 2.22 -11.09
CA GLY A 192 -4.55 2.27 -12.52
C GLY A 192 -5.19 3.41 -13.29
N GLN A 193 -5.86 4.35 -12.61
CA GLN A 193 -6.47 5.52 -13.27
C GLN A 193 -5.41 6.57 -13.59
N ALA A 194 -5.68 7.41 -14.60
CA ALA A 194 -4.78 8.51 -14.95
C ALA A 194 -4.70 9.59 -13.84
N GLU A 195 -5.78 9.79 -13.09
CA GLU A 195 -5.88 10.79 -12.02
C GLU A 195 -6.90 10.35 -10.97
N LEU A 196 -6.83 10.96 -9.78
CA LEU A 196 -7.88 10.82 -8.77
C LEU A 196 -9.13 11.60 -9.20
N ARG A 197 -10.30 10.97 -9.07
CA ARG A 197 -11.57 11.68 -9.15
C ARG A 197 -11.77 12.51 -7.88
N GLY A 198 -12.42 13.67 -8.00
CA GLY A 198 -12.68 14.53 -6.84
C GLY A 198 -13.49 13.87 -5.71
N GLU A 199 -14.35 12.89 -6.02
CA GLU A 199 -15.04 12.09 -5.00
C GLU A 199 -14.09 11.17 -4.22
N GLN A 200 -13.08 10.61 -4.91
CA GLN A 200 -12.05 9.79 -4.27
C GLN A 200 -11.14 10.65 -3.41
N GLU A 201 -10.64 11.77 -3.93
CA GLU A 201 -9.82 12.72 -3.17
C GLU A 201 -10.53 13.19 -1.89
N LYS A 202 -11.82 13.55 -2.01
CA LYS A 202 -12.64 13.94 -0.86
C LYS A 202 -12.82 12.81 0.17
N ALA A 203 -12.98 11.58 -0.27
CA ALA A 203 -13.14 10.43 0.62
C ALA A 203 -11.82 10.03 1.29
N ILE A 204 -10.69 10.18 0.59
CA ILE A 204 -9.34 9.96 1.12
C ILE A 204 -9.02 10.98 2.21
N GLY A 205 -9.27 12.26 1.94
CA GLY A 205 -8.97 13.34 2.88
C GLY A 205 -7.46 13.54 3.08
N GLU A 206 -7.08 13.97 4.29
CA GLU A 206 -5.66 14.14 4.66
C GLU A 206 -4.94 12.79 4.71
N VAL A 207 -3.64 12.78 4.42
CA VAL A 207 -2.79 11.58 4.45
C VAL A 207 -1.44 11.97 5.03
N ASP A 208 -0.95 11.25 6.05
CA ASP A 208 0.42 11.39 6.54
C ASP A 208 1.36 10.48 5.75
N VAL A 209 0.94 9.21 5.58
CA VAL A 209 1.73 8.16 4.92
C VAL A 209 0.97 7.62 3.71
N LEU A 210 1.53 7.83 2.53
CA LEU A 210 0.98 7.34 1.27
C LEU A 210 1.78 6.12 0.77
N ILE A 211 1.12 4.99 0.59
CA ILE A 211 1.70 3.78 -0.01
C ILE A 211 1.12 3.63 -1.42
N LEU A 212 1.97 3.79 -2.44
CA LEU A 212 1.54 4.05 -3.83
C LEU A 212 2.28 3.16 -4.84
N PRO A 213 1.59 2.49 -5.78
CA PRO A 213 2.25 1.79 -6.86
C PRO A 213 2.95 2.79 -7.80
N VAL A 214 4.18 2.48 -8.23
CA VAL A 214 4.94 3.38 -9.12
C VAL A 214 5.58 2.68 -10.33
N GLY A 215 5.33 1.38 -10.48
CA GLY A 215 5.96 0.54 -11.51
C GLY A 215 5.37 0.65 -12.90
N GLY A 216 4.44 1.58 -13.17
CA GLY A 216 3.83 1.72 -14.49
C GLY A 216 3.15 0.43 -14.97
N GLY A 217 2.95 0.29 -16.28
CA GLY A 217 2.39 -0.92 -16.89
C GLY A 217 0.95 -1.24 -16.44
N PRO A 218 0.73 -2.24 -15.55
CA PRO A 218 -0.59 -2.55 -15.01
C PRO A 218 -1.16 -1.49 -14.05
N THR A 219 -0.33 -0.60 -13.49
CA THR A 219 -0.72 0.42 -12.51
C THR A 219 -0.28 1.82 -12.95
N VAL A 220 -0.50 2.83 -12.12
CA VAL A 220 0.16 4.14 -12.27
C VAL A 220 1.68 4.03 -12.11
N GLY A 221 2.38 4.98 -12.72
CA GLY A 221 3.82 5.21 -12.63
C GLY A 221 4.12 6.65 -13.01
N GLY A 222 5.41 7.03 -13.08
CA GLY A 222 5.84 8.32 -13.62
C GLY A 222 5.07 9.54 -13.09
N GLU A 223 4.66 10.41 -14.02
CA GLU A 223 3.92 11.65 -13.73
C GLU A 223 2.51 11.41 -13.14
N PRO A 224 1.67 10.45 -13.60
CA PRO A 224 0.41 10.14 -12.93
C PRO A 224 0.57 9.81 -11.44
N ALA A 225 1.57 9.01 -11.07
CA ALA A 225 1.84 8.70 -9.67
C ALA A 225 2.33 9.96 -8.91
N ALA A 226 3.19 10.77 -9.51
CA ALA A 226 3.64 12.04 -8.93
C ALA A 226 2.48 13.04 -8.72
N ALA A 227 1.52 13.10 -9.65
CA ALA A 227 0.34 13.95 -9.53
C ALA A 227 -0.53 13.58 -8.32
N ILE A 228 -0.68 12.28 -8.02
CA ILE A 228 -1.39 11.80 -6.81
C ILE A 228 -0.69 12.29 -5.54
N VAL A 229 0.65 12.19 -5.47
CA VAL A 229 1.42 12.70 -4.33
C VAL A 229 1.20 14.21 -4.17
N ARG A 230 1.25 14.99 -5.26
CA ARG A 230 1.04 16.44 -5.21
C ARG A 230 -0.39 16.82 -4.80
N ALA A 231 -1.40 16.03 -5.18
CA ALA A 231 -2.79 16.25 -4.80
C ALA A 231 -3.02 15.98 -3.31
N LEU A 232 -2.50 14.86 -2.80
CA LEU A 232 -2.74 14.43 -1.41
C LEU A 232 -1.78 15.04 -0.39
N ARG A 233 -0.65 15.59 -0.85
CA ARG A 233 0.37 16.26 -0.01
C ARG A 233 0.76 15.46 1.24
N PRO A 234 1.13 14.16 1.10
CA PRO A 234 1.54 13.36 2.25
C PRO A 234 2.85 13.87 2.83
N ARG A 235 3.21 13.43 4.03
CA ARG A 235 4.50 13.74 4.67
C ARG A 235 5.54 12.67 4.37
N LEU A 236 5.08 11.43 4.18
CA LEU A 236 5.87 10.27 3.79
C LEU A 236 5.21 9.56 2.60
N VAL A 237 6.00 9.26 1.58
CA VAL A 237 5.61 8.39 0.47
C VAL A 237 6.44 7.11 0.52
N VAL A 238 5.78 5.97 0.49
CA VAL A 238 6.39 4.64 0.38
C VAL A 238 6.00 4.05 -0.98
N PRO A 239 6.85 4.17 -2.01
CA PRO A 239 6.58 3.58 -3.30
C PRO A 239 6.57 2.05 -3.22
N MET A 240 5.69 1.42 -3.98
CA MET A 240 5.53 -0.04 -4.06
C MET A 240 5.24 -0.49 -5.50
N HIS A 241 5.06 -1.79 -5.70
CA HIS A 241 4.64 -2.37 -6.97
C HIS A 241 5.44 -1.81 -8.18
N TYR A 242 6.77 -1.95 -8.11
CA TYR A 242 7.72 -1.53 -9.14
C TYR A 242 8.81 -2.59 -9.36
N ARG A 243 9.65 -2.43 -10.38
CA ARG A 243 10.74 -3.38 -10.69
C ARG A 243 11.73 -3.50 -9.55
N THR A 244 12.01 -4.72 -9.12
CA THR A 244 13.05 -5.05 -8.14
C THR A 244 13.90 -6.20 -8.67
N ASP A 245 14.90 -6.67 -7.91
CA ASP A 245 15.60 -7.89 -8.31
C ASP A 245 14.69 -9.14 -8.22
N ALA A 246 13.53 -9.03 -7.57
CA ALA A 246 12.55 -10.11 -7.44
C ALA A 246 11.43 -10.06 -8.51
N VAL A 247 11.21 -8.91 -9.18
CA VAL A 247 10.13 -8.72 -10.17
C VAL A 247 10.65 -7.99 -11.41
N ASN A 248 10.44 -8.57 -12.59
CA ASN A 248 11.00 -8.08 -13.86
C ASN A 248 9.99 -7.50 -14.86
N PHE A 249 8.68 -7.51 -14.54
CA PHE A 249 7.61 -7.16 -15.48
C PHE A 249 6.97 -5.79 -15.22
N LEU A 250 7.58 -5.01 -14.34
CA LEU A 250 7.22 -3.63 -14.02
C LEU A 250 8.35 -2.70 -14.44
N ASP A 251 8.10 -1.41 -14.43
CA ASP A 251 9.11 -0.37 -14.62
C ASP A 251 9.80 -0.03 -13.28
N PRO A 252 11.06 0.43 -13.33
CA PRO A 252 11.75 0.89 -12.12
C PRO A 252 11.14 2.22 -11.63
N PRO A 253 11.38 2.64 -10.38
CA PRO A 253 10.72 3.81 -9.79
C PRO A 253 11.25 5.13 -10.35
N ASP A 254 12.33 5.11 -11.13
CA ASP A 254 13.08 6.28 -11.61
C ASP A 254 12.19 7.34 -12.28
N GLU A 255 11.27 6.94 -13.18
CA GLU A 255 10.36 7.90 -13.83
C GLU A 255 9.47 8.63 -12.82
N PHE A 256 9.01 7.94 -11.78
CA PHE A 256 8.22 8.54 -10.72
C PHE A 256 9.06 9.48 -9.85
N LEU A 257 10.28 9.08 -9.50
CA LEU A 257 11.19 9.89 -8.68
C LEU A 257 11.58 11.17 -9.42
N ASP A 258 11.90 11.07 -10.70
CA ASP A 258 12.25 12.21 -11.56
C ASP A 258 11.06 13.16 -11.74
N ALA A 259 9.86 12.62 -11.95
CA ALA A 259 8.65 13.42 -12.08
C ALA A 259 8.31 14.16 -10.77
N LEU A 260 8.37 13.47 -9.62
CA LEU A 260 8.03 14.06 -8.33
C LEU A 260 9.07 15.08 -7.87
N GLY A 261 10.37 14.80 -8.05
CA GLY A 261 11.46 15.69 -7.66
C GLY A 261 11.60 15.91 -6.16
N ALA A 262 11.05 15.00 -5.33
CA ALA A 262 11.11 15.07 -3.87
C ALA A 262 12.41 14.50 -3.30
N ARG A 263 12.64 14.74 -2.00
CA ARG A 263 13.74 14.13 -1.26
C ARG A 263 13.56 12.61 -1.18
N VAL A 264 14.56 11.86 -1.63
CA VAL A 264 14.54 10.39 -1.61
C VAL A 264 15.48 9.87 -0.54
N GLU A 265 14.95 9.06 0.37
CA GLU A 265 15.72 8.32 1.36
C GLU A 265 15.70 6.83 1.00
N ARG A 266 16.88 6.24 0.75
CA ARG A 266 17.02 4.81 0.46
C ARG A 266 17.24 4.06 1.77
N VAL A 267 16.20 3.38 2.23
CA VAL A 267 16.24 2.56 3.43
C VAL A 267 16.85 1.22 3.04
N GLY A 268 18.06 0.92 3.54
CA GLY A 268 18.81 -0.32 3.21
C GLY A 268 18.17 -1.61 3.74
N GLU A 269 16.96 -1.51 4.29
CA GLU A 269 16.17 -2.57 4.91
C GLU A 269 14.75 -2.56 4.34
N ASN A 270 14.00 -3.62 4.60
CA ASN A 270 12.61 -3.76 4.17
C ASN A 270 11.62 -3.19 5.20
N GLU A 271 12.09 -2.44 6.20
CA GLU A 271 11.25 -1.80 7.20
C GLU A 271 11.77 -0.42 7.59
N LEU A 272 10.87 0.43 8.10
CA LEU A 272 11.18 1.73 8.67
C LEU A 272 10.23 2.05 9.84
N GLU A 273 10.65 2.95 10.71
CA GLU A 273 9.79 3.64 11.69
C GLU A 273 9.30 4.94 11.05
N ALA A 274 7.99 5.08 10.83
CA ALA A 274 7.41 6.13 10.00
C ALA A 274 7.82 7.54 10.46
N GLU A 275 7.83 7.77 11.76
CA GLU A 275 8.10 9.06 12.40
C GLU A 275 9.49 9.60 12.07
N GLN A 276 10.46 8.73 11.76
CA GLN A 276 11.82 9.11 11.37
C GLN A 276 11.89 9.65 9.94
N PHE A 277 10.86 9.42 9.13
CA PHE A 277 10.78 9.77 7.71
C PHE A 277 9.60 10.69 7.40
N LEU A 278 8.99 11.33 8.40
CA LEU A 278 7.93 12.32 8.14
C LEU A 278 8.53 13.65 7.72
N GLY A 279 8.34 14.01 6.44
CA GLY A 279 8.58 15.35 5.93
C GLY A 279 7.47 16.33 6.30
N THR A 280 7.26 17.31 5.42
CA THR A 280 6.15 18.26 5.50
C THR A 280 5.21 18.09 4.31
N ALA A 281 4.01 18.66 4.38
CA ALA A 281 3.06 18.59 3.27
C ALA A 281 3.57 19.28 1.98
N ASP A 282 4.56 20.17 2.06
CA ASP A 282 5.20 20.83 0.92
C ASP A 282 6.53 20.19 0.51
N ASP A 283 7.09 19.35 1.37
CA ASP A 283 8.39 18.69 1.18
C ASP A 283 8.31 17.26 1.74
N PRO A 284 7.62 16.34 1.03
CA PRO A 284 7.51 14.95 1.45
C PRO A 284 8.85 14.24 1.34
N ILE A 285 9.06 13.25 2.20
CA ILE A 285 10.14 12.28 2.03
C ILE A 285 9.60 11.07 1.28
N VAL A 286 10.31 10.65 0.24
CA VAL A 286 10.08 9.38 -0.45
C VAL A 286 11.03 8.34 0.13
N ALA A 287 10.50 7.38 0.89
CA ALA A 287 11.28 6.29 1.47
C ALA A 287 11.26 5.06 0.55
N LEU A 288 12.39 4.78 -0.10
CA LEU A 288 12.58 3.57 -0.91
C LEU A 288 13.13 2.46 -0.02
N LEU A 289 12.26 1.53 0.37
CA LEU A 289 12.60 0.32 1.09
C LEU A 289 13.34 -0.68 0.18
N ALA A 290 14.30 -1.41 0.74
CA ALA A 290 14.99 -2.49 0.04
C ALA A 290 14.22 -3.81 0.23
N PRO A 291 14.00 -4.62 -0.81
CA PRO A 291 13.34 -5.91 -0.65
C PRO A 291 14.15 -6.86 0.23
N ARG A 292 13.46 -7.73 0.98
CA ARG A 292 14.12 -8.83 1.65
C ARG A 292 14.44 -9.92 0.62
N TYR A 293 15.71 -10.12 0.28
CA TYR A 293 16.10 -11.21 -0.60
C TYR A 293 16.50 -12.46 0.19
N ARG A 294 16.17 -13.66 -0.32
CA ARG A 294 16.85 -14.88 0.13
C ARG A 294 18.31 -14.77 -0.28
N SER A 295 19.21 -14.63 0.69
CA SER A 295 20.66 -14.68 0.46
C SER A 295 21.02 -15.96 -0.31
N SER A 296 21.26 -15.81 -1.61
CA SER A 296 21.91 -16.84 -2.43
C SER A 296 22.88 -16.26 -3.46
N ARG A 297 23.05 -14.93 -3.49
CA ARG A 297 24.18 -14.30 -4.17
C ARG A 297 24.81 -13.28 -3.24
N LEU A 298 25.83 -13.74 -2.52
CA LEU A 298 26.89 -12.87 -2.03
C LEU A 298 27.37 -12.04 -3.21
N CYS A 299 27.26 -10.72 -3.11
CA CYS A 299 28.06 -9.81 -3.89
C CYS A 299 29.54 -10.25 -3.74
N PRO A 300 30.35 -10.35 -4.82
CA PRO A 300 31.78 -10.56 -4.64
C PRO A 300 32.31 -9.34 -3.90
N ALA A 301 32.82 -9.53 -2.70
CA ALA A 301 33.56 -8.50 -2.01
C ALA A 301 34.71 -8.07 -2.93
N GLU A 302 34.66 -6.84 -3.46
CA GLU A 302 35.82 -6.24 -4.07
C GLU A 302 36.93 -6.21 -3.03
N SER A 303 38.05 -6.81 -3.40
CA SER A 303 39.23 -6.98 -2.59
C SER A 303 39.81 -5.62 -2.19
N ALA A 304 39.51 -5.17 -0.98
CA ALA A 304 40.28 -4.13 -0.32
C ALA A 304 41.64 -4.73 0.07
N THR A 305 42.63 -4.54 -0.80
CA THR A 305 44.05 -4.71 -0.45
C THR A 305 44.41 -3.71 0.65
N SER A 306 44.35 -4.15 1.91
CA SER A 306 44.91 -3.40 3.03
C SER A 306 46.42 -3.60 3.04
N SER A 307 47.14 -2.67 2.42
CA SER A 307 48.59 -2.52 2.61
C SER A 307 48.85 -1.71 3.87
N ALA A 308 49.34 -2.43 4.89
CA ALA A 308 50.36 -2.01 5.85
C ALA A 308 50.37 -0.56 6.33
N ILE A 309 49.80 -0.28 7.51
CA ILE A 309 50.44 0.55 8.54
C ILE A 309 49.99 0.01 9.92
N HIS A 310 50.86 -0.69 10.63
CA HIS A 310 50.78 -0.82 12.10
C HIS A 310 52.15 -0.62 12.73
N ALA A 311 52.23 0.54 13.39
CA ALA A 311 52.97 0.88 14.61
C ALA A 311 54.15 -0.01 15.02
N ARG A 312 55.36 0.55 14.92
CA ARG A 312 56.50 0.20 15.77
C ARG A 312 56.41 0.98 17.08
N THR A 313 56.13 0.29 18.19
CA THR A 313 56.70 0.71 19.48
C THR A 313 56.77 -0.45 20.49
N ALA A 314 57.99 -0.63 21.02
CA ALA A 314 58.37 -1.15 22.33
C ALA A 314 57.98 -2.59 22.74
N ALA A 315 58.98 -3.47 22.80
CA ALA A 315 59.59 -3.94 24.06
C ALA A 315 60.54 -5.12 23.82
N ALA A 316 61.76 -5.04 24.36
CA ALA A 316 62.46 -6.12 25.09
C ALA A 316 63.96 -5.83 25.17
N THR A 317 64.32 -5.19 26.27
CA THR A 317 65.67 -5.09 26.83
C THR A 317 66.13 -6.46 27.32
N ALA A 318 67.45 -6.61 27.44
CA ALA A 318 68.20 -7.68 28.10
C ALA A 318 68.61 -8.88 27.24
N SER A 319 69.81 -8.78 26.66
CA SER A 319 70.72 -9.92 26.60
C SER A 319 72.07 -9.57 27.22
N ARG A 320 72.59 -10.55 27.95
CA ARG A 320 73.71 -10.51 28.89
C ARG A 320 75.06 -10.55 28.17
N SER A 321 76.02 -9.80 28.74
CA SER A 321 77.37 -10.20 29.18
C SER A 321 78.20 -11.24 28.39
N ALA A 322 79.51 -10.93 28.32
CA ALA A 322 80.68 -11.73 27.92
C ALA A 322 81.04 -11.67 26.42
N LEU A 323 82.27 -11.40 25.95
CA LEU A 323 83.61 -11.41 26.56
C LEU A 323 84.54 -10.51 25.69
N ARG A 324 85.52 -9.85 26.33
CA ARG A 324 86.69 -9.14 25.73
C ARG A 324 87.87 -10.12 25.53
N PRO A 325 89.05 -9.75 24.98
CA PRO A 325 89.58 -8.40 24.67
C PRO A 325 89.82 -8.10 23.19
#